data_AF-A0A3B1CII2-F1
#
_entry.id   AF-A0A3B1CII2-F1
#
_cell.length_a   1.000
_cell.length_b   1.000
_cell.length_c   1.000
_cell.angle_alpha   90.00
_cell.angle_beta   90.00
_cell.angle_gamma   90.00
#
_symmetry.space_group_name_H-M   'P 1'
#
loop_
_entity.id
_entity.type
_entity.pdbx_description
1 polymer ?
#
loop_
_entity_poly.entity_id
_entity_poly.type
_entity_poly.pdbx_seq_one_letter_code
_entity_poly.pdbx_strand_id
1 'polypeptide(L)'
;MKEFRFRIIMIAGVLALSIYLLYPTFADIQNENKIEKELAKYKETLIKSDPKISENTLNDMILVKDDSIMIADPSIRENREKRMKLGLDLQGGMYLVMEVNTAKLLEKLVKNPDEDFKKYLKAAEEEAKVSDEEIVTLLAKKIQASGKRLSRYFGTLRESDADIISRLQEQEADAVTRAIEIISNRVNQYGVSEPNIQKQGARRIIVELPGIAKEEEAKRLLQGSALLEFKLVKKADFTIPIMNRIDEVLAKSLASEKDSVLLSDTTNVNDLSPEEFAIKHPFYSVAIINPQSPYADAFVKESDKSKVIAYLRRPEVQNVIPDNVEFLFSAKPFTNQDGENIYRLFLVNKEAELTGGVIVDANANIDPQTTEPIVTMQMNSEGAREWARITGSNIDRRCAIVLDNAVYSAPTIQGKIPNGSSRITGMADMNEAKLLQIVLKAGALPAPVDIIEERTVGPSLGQDSINQGFNSTMIGFLLVAIFMIFYYKKSGIVADIALFFTVIIIMGVLAGFHATLTLPGIAGIILTIGMAVDANVLIYERIREELKTGKTAKASVESGFANSYSAILDSNITTFFTGIILYQFGSGPVQGFALTLMVGIIASLFSAFVVTRLIFDMMVARGNKINIG
;
A
#
# COMPACT_ATOMS: atom_id res chain seq x y z
N MET A 1 -21.32 23.34 38.55
CA MET A 1 -21.29 22.20 37.59
C MET A 1 -21.73 22.57 36.18
N LYS A 2 -22.75 23.42 35.94
CA LYS A 2 -23.17 23.80 34.56
C LYS A 2 -22.05 24.48 33.74
N GLU A 3 -21.23 25.35 34.37
CA GLU A 3 -20.12 26.05 33.70
C GLU A 3 -19.00 25.13 33.17
N PHE A 4 -18.83 23.94 33.77
CA PHE A 4 -17.76 23.00 33.39
C PHE A 4 -18.20 21.96 32.35
N ARG A 5 -19.51 21.82 32.10
CA ARG A 5 -20.06 20.75 31.25
C ARG A 5 -19.50 20.77 29.84
N PHE A 6 -19.38 21.95 29.23
CA PHE A 6 -18.89 22.08 27.86
C PHE A 6 -17.43 21.58 27.72
N ARG A 7 -16.54 21.99 28.63
CA ARG A 7 -15.13 21.54 28.62
C ARG A 7 -15.00 20.06 28.93
N ILE A 8 -15.79 19.53 29.87
CA ILE A 8 -15.83 18.08 30.18
C ILE A 8 -16.26 17.28 28.94
N ILE A 9 -17.33 17.72 28.26
CA ILE A 9 -17.83 17.06 27.04
C ILE A 9 -16.79 17.12 25.93
N MET A 10 -16.10 18.26 25.76
CA MET A 10 -15.03 18.40 24.78
C MET A 10 -13.88 17.43 25.03
N ILE A 11 -13.36 17.37 26.26
CA ILE A 11 -12.26 16.47 26.62
C ILE A 11 -12.69 15.00 26.47
N ALA A 12 -13.88 14.66 26.97
CA ALA A 12 -14.42 13.32 26.83
C ALA A 12 -14.62 12.93 25.36
N GLY A 13 -15.05 13.86 24.51
CA GLY A 13 -15.20 13.66 23.07
C GLY A 13 -13.88 13.39 22.37
N VAL A 14 -12.84 14.19 22.66
CA VAL A 14 -11.50 14.00 22.10
C VAL A 14 -10.89 12.67 22.55
N LEU A 15 -11.02 12.32 23.83
CA LEU A 15 -10.53 11.05 24.35
C LEU A 15 -11.30 9.85 23.78
N ALA A 16 -12.63 9.92 23.72
CA ALA A 16 -13.45 8.87 23.13
C ALA A 16 -13.12 8.65 21.66
N LEU A 17 -12.93 9.75 20.90
CA LEU A 17 -12.48 9.68 19.50
C LEU A 17 -11.10 9.03 19.39
N SER A 18 -10.14 9.45 20.23
CA SER A 18 -8.77 8.90 20.19
C SER A 18 -8.75 7.41 20.51
N ILE A 19 -9.53 6.97 21.50
CA ILE A 19 -9.67 5.55 21.88
C ILE A 19 -10.38 4.78 20.76
N TYR A 20 -11.42 5.35 20.16
CA TYR A 20 -12.12 4.74 19.03
C TYR A 20 -11.20 4.51 17.84
N LEU A 21 -10.37 5.50 17.51
CA LEU A 21 -9.38 5.40 16.43
C LEU A 21 -8.25 4.40 16.74
N LEU A 22 -7.90 4.22 18.03
CA LEU A 22 -6.90 3.25 18.45
C LEU A 22 -7.41 1.81 18.56
N TYR A 23 -8.72 1.63 18.74
CA TYR A 23 -9.32 0.31 18.98
C TYR A 23 -8.96 -0.73 17.91
N PRO A 24 -9.00 -0.43 16.59
CA PRO A 24 -8.60 -1.39 15.56
C PRO A 24 -7.15 -1.87 15.72
N THR A 25 -6.24 -0.97 16.09
CA THR A 25 -4.82 -1.30 16.33
C THR A 25 -4.68 -2.27 17.50
N PHE A 26 -5.42 -2.04 18.58
CA PHE A 26 -5.40 -2.93 19.75
C PHE A 26 -6.01 -4.31 19.44
N ALA A 27 -7.13 -4.34 18.71
CA ALA A 27 -7.78 -5.57 18.30
C ALA A 27 -6.88 -6.39 17.37
N ASP A 28 -6.21 -5.75 16.41
CA ASP A 28 -5.30 -6.41 15.49
C ASP A 28 -4.08 -7.01 16.20
N ILE A 29 -3.41 -6.27 17.10
CA ILE A 29 -2.31 -6.82 17.92
C ILE A 29 -2.77 -8.07 18.69
N GLN A 30 -3.99 -8.07 19.22
CA GLN A 30 -4.53 -9.24 19.90
C GLN A 30 -4.79 -10.41 18.95
N ASN A 31 -5.26 -10.13 17.73
CA ASN A 31 -5.52 -11.13 16.70
C ASN A 31 -4.22 -11.73 16.17
N GLU A 32 -3.21 -10.91 15.86
CA GLU A 32 -1.88 -11.33 15.42
C GLU A 32 -1.23 -12.28 16.44
N ASN A 33 -1.25 -11.93 17.73
CA ASN A 33 -0.75 -12.80 18.80
C ASN A 33 -1.49 -14.15 18.90
N LYS A 34 -2.77 -14.22 18.51
CA LYS A 34 -3.53 -15.48 18.46
C LYS A 34 -3.14 -16.27 17.22
N ILE A 35 -3.08 -15.62 16.06
CA ILE A 35 -2.70 -16.20 14.77
C ILE A 35 -1.31 -16.82 14.87
N GLU A 36 -0.31 -16.06 15.33
CA GLU A 36 1.06 -16.57 15.48
C GLU A 36 1.14 -17.82 16.36
N LYS A 37 0.38 -17.86 17.46
CA LYS A 37 0.32 -19.04 18.34
C LYS A 37 -0.35 -20.23 17.67
N GLU A 38 -1.40 -20.02 16.87
CA GLU A 38 -2.05 -21.08 16.11
C GLU A 38 -1.16 -21.59 14.98
N LEU A 39 -0.50 -20.69 14.24
CA LEU A 39 0.44 -21.04 13.18
C LEU A 39 1.67 -21.77 13.74
N ALA A 40 2.20 -21.35 14.89
CA ALA A 40 3.30 -22.05 15.55
C ALA A 40 2.91 -23.49 15.94
N LYS A 41 1.72 -23.67 16.53
CA LYS A 41 1.18 -25.00 16.85
C LYS A 41 0.96 -25.84 15.60
N TYR A 42 0.44 -25.24 14.53
CA TYR A 42 0.20 -25.91 13.25
C TYR A 42 1.52 -26.34 12.59
N LYS A 43 2.52 -25.45 12.57
CA LYS A 43 3.87 -25.76 12.10
C LYS A 43 4.50 -26.91 12.88
N GLU A 44 4.39 -26.90 14.21
CA GLU A 44 4.89 -28.01 15.03
C GLU A 44 4.16 -29.34 14.74
N THR A 45 2.85 -29.30 14.45
CA THR A 45 2.10 -30.52 14.11
C THR A 45 2.51 -31.07 12.76
N LEU A 46 2.71 -30.21 11.75
CA LEU A 46 3.17 -30.60 10.42
C LEU A 46 4.57 -31.23 10.45
N ILE A 47 5.51 -30.62 11.19
CA ILE A 47 6.88 -31.15 11.33
C ILE A 47 6.88 -32.51 12.06
N LYS A 48 5.96 -32.71 13.01
CA LYS A 48 5.79 -33.99 13.72
C LYS A 48 5.17 -35.08 12.85
N SER A 49 4.24 -34.73 11.94
CA SER A 49 3.56 -35.69 11.08
C SER A 49 4.40 -36.13 9.88
N ASP A 50 5.19 -35.24 9.28
CA ASP A 50 6.11 -35.59 8.19
C ASP A 50 7.48 -34.89 8.35
N PRO A 51 8.49 -35.61 8.86
CA PRO A 51 9.84 -35.07 9.06
C PRO A 51 10.61 -34.76 7.77
N LYS A 52 10.12 -35.15 6.58
CA LYS A 52 10.79 -34.93 5.27
C LYS A 52 10.14 -33.84 4.43
N ILE A 53 9.15 -33.10 4.95
CA ILE A 53 8.52 -31.99 4.25
C ILE A 53 9.57 -30.99 3.76
N SER A 54 9.47 -30.60 2.48
CA SER A 54 10.27 -29.52 1.92
C SER A 54 9.89 -28.17 2.53
N GLU A 55 10.86 -27.32 2.81
CA GLU A 55 10.66 -25.98 3.39
C GLU A 55 9.66 -25.13 2.58
N ASN A 56 9.67 -25.26 1.25
CA ASN A 56 8.71 -24.56 0.39
C ASN A 56 7.28 -25.05 0.61
N THR A 57 7.07 -26.36 0.67
CA THR A 57 5.75 -26.96 0.92
C THR A 57 5.23 -26.61 2.31
N LEU A 58 6.11 -26.58 3.31
CA LEU A 58 5.77 -26.16 4.67
C LEU A 58 5.28 -24.70 4.69
N ASN A 59 6.00 -23.80 4.02
CA ASN A 59 5.64 -22.39 3.93
C ASN A 59 4.32 -22.19 3.18
N ASP A 60 4.08 -22.92 2.09
CA ASP A 60 2.80 -22.87 1.35
C ASP A 60 1.62 -23.32 2.24
N MET A 61 1.79 -24.39 3.04
CA MET A 61 0.75 -24.85 3.97
C MET A 61 0.49 -23.87 5.11
N ILE A 62 1.53 -23.23 5.64
CA ILE A 62 1.40 -22.20 6.67
C ILE A 62 0.68 -20.98 6.11
N LEU A 63 1.02 -20.54 4.89
CA LEU A 63 0.39 -19.40 4.22
C LEU A 63 -1.10 -19.66 3.98
N VAL A 64 -1.45 -20.87 3.53
CA VAL A 64 -2.86 -21.29 3.39
C VAL A 64 -3.60 -21.27 4.73
N LYS A 65 -2.94 -21.69 5.81
CA LYS A 65 -3.54 -21.70 7.16
C LYS A 65 -3.71 -20.27 7.70
N ASP A 66 -2.73 -19.40 7.49
CA ASP A 66 -2.78 -17.99 7.89
C ASP A 66 -3.95 -17.28 7.20
N ASP A 67 -4.02 -17.38 5.87
CA ASP A 67 -5.14 -16.87 5.09
C ASP A 67 -6.46 -17.41 5.64
N SER A 68 -6.56 -18.73 5.85
CA SER A 68 -7.78 -19.35 6.40
C SER A 68 -8.23 -18.76 7.74
N ILE A 69 -7.32 -18.35 8.61
CA ILE A 69 -7.66 -17.73 9.90
C ILE A 69 -8.15 -16.29 9.66
N MET A 70 -7.48 -15.54 8.78
CA MET A 70 -7.87 -14.18 8.42
C MET A 70 -9.23 -14.10 7.73
N ILE A 71 -9.61 -15.15 7.01
CA ILE A 71 -10.91 -15.26 6.32
C ILE A 71 -12.03 -15.65 7.28
N ALA A 72 -11.76 -16.53 8.24
CA ALA A 72 -12.75 -17.02 9.19
C ALA A 72 -13.35 -15.89 10.04
N ASP A 73 -12.59 -14.81 10.22
CA ASP A 73 -13.05 -13.63 10.93
C ASP A 73 -12.74 -12.36 10.11
N PRO A 74 -13.73 -11.83 9.35
CA PRO A 74 -13.57 -10.61 8.57
C PRO A 74 -13.13 -9.38 9.39
N SER A 75 -13.36 -9.40 10.71
CA SER A 75 -12.91 -8.33 11.60
C SER A 75 -11.38 -8.28 11.72
N ILE A 76 -10.68 -9.41 11.52
CA ILE A 76 -9.21 -9.44 11.51
C ILE A 76 -8.69 -8.56 10.38
N ARG A 77 -9.21 -8.72 9.16
CA ARG A 77 -8.81 -7.92 8.00
C ARG A 77 -9.17 -6.45 8.17
N GLU A 78 -10.39 -6.16 8.60
CA GLU A 78 -10.83 -4.76 8.81
C GLU A 78 -9.99 -4.06 9.88
N ASN A 79 -9.69 -4.75 10.99
CA ASN A 79 -8.81 -4.21 12.02
C ASN A 79 -7.39 -4.01 11.50
N ARG A 80 -6.88 -4.95 10.68
CA ARG A 80 -5.55 -4.87 10.06
C ARG A 80 -5.44 -3.69 9.08
N GLU A 81 -6.46 -3.42 8.27
CA GLU A 81 -6.48 -2.26 7.37
C GLU A 81 -6.56 -0.94 8.14
N LYS A 82 -7.29 -0.91 9.26
CA LYS A 82 -7.50 0.28 10.08
C LYS A 82 -6.45 0.50 11.16
N ARG A 83 -5.51 -0.45 11.34
CA ARG A 83 -4.45 -0.32 12.35
C ARG A 83 -3.49 0.81 12.01
N MET A 84 -2.83 1.32 13.04
CA MET A 84 -1.68 2.18 12.86
C MET A 84 -0.56 1.40 12.16
N LYS A 85 -0.11 1.91 11.01
CA LYS A 85 0.97 1.27 10.24
C LYS A 85 2.29 1.45 10.99
N LEU A 86 3.13 0.42 10.99
CA LEU A 86 4.48 0.50 11.53
C LEU A 86 5.46 0.79 10.40
N GLY A 87 6.51 1.55 10.70
CA GLY A 87 7.59 1.85 9.77
C GLY A 87 8.46 0.63 9.52
N LEU A 88 9.17 0.66 8.39
CA LEU A 88 10.11 -0.40 8.02
C LEU A 88 11.21 -0.61 9.07
N ASP A 89 11.58 0.47 9.76
CA ASP A 89 12.54 0.43 10.87
C ASP A 89 12.02 -0.31 12.10
N LEU A 90 10.70 -0.53 12.21
CA LEU A 90 10.07 -1.31 13.27
C LEU A 90 9.69 -2.73 12.80
N GLN A 91 9.22 -2.88 11.56
CA GLN A 91 8.80 -4.19 11.01
C GLN A 91 9.96 -5.01 10.42
N GLY A 92 11.04 -4.35 10.02
CA GLY A 92 12.06 -4.93 9.14
C GLY A 92 11.56 -5.08 7.70
N GLY A 93 12.49 -5.07 6.76
CA GLY A 93 12.25 -5.21 5.33
C GLY A 93 13.15 -4.28 4.50
N MET A 94 12.74 -4.02 3.27
CA MET A 94 13.53 -3.30 2.27
C MET A 94 12.90 -1.96 1.89
N TYR A 95 13.68 -0.89 1.92
CA TYR A 95 13.34 0.45 1.45
C TYR A 95 14.15 0.74 0.19
N LEU A 96 13.45 1.01 -0.92
CA LEU A 96 14.06 1.35 -2.20
C LEU A 96 13.58 2.73 -2.64
N VAL A 97 14.52 3.56 -3.08
CA VAL A 97 14.21 4.74 -3.89
C VAL A 97 14.57 4.40 -5.32
N MET A 98 13.53 4.25 -6.13
CA MET A 98 13.61 3.88 -7.53
C MET A 98 13.37 5.11 -8.39
N GLU A 99 14.18 5.34 -9.42
CA GLU A 99 14.02 6.45 -10.36
C GLU A 99 13.68 5.93 -11.74
N VAL A 100 12.59 6.44 -12.31
CA VAL A 100 12.22 6.12 -13.69
C VAL A 100 13.20 6.83 -14.61
N ASN A 101 13.83 6.08 -15.52
CA ASN A 101 14.83 6.64 -16.42
C ASN A 101 14.16 7.44 -17.56
N THR A 102 13.81 8.69 -17.26
CA THR A 102 13.09 9.57 -18.19
C THR A 102 14.01 10.09 -19.30
N ALA A 103 15.33 10.07 -19.11
CA ALA A 103 16.30 10.32 -20.17
C ALA A 103 16.22 9.29 -21.30
N LYS A 104 16.22 7.98 -20.97
CA LYS A 104 16.01 6.90 -21.95
C LYS A 104 14.64 6.97 -22.61
N LEU A 105 13.61 7.41 -21.89
CA LEU A 105 12.28 7.66 -22.48
C LEU A 105 12.36 8.75 -23.55
N LEU A 106 12.98 9.89 -23.25
CA LEU A 106 13.14 10.99 -24.21
C LEU A 106 14.00 10.61 -25.41
N GLU A 107 15.02 9.78 -25.21
CA GLU A 107 15.83 9.21 -26.30
C GLU A 107 15.02 8.32 -27.24
N LYS A 108 13.99 7.62 -26.74
CA LYS A 108 13.10 6.83 -27.60
C LYS A 108 12.02 7.67 -28.30
N LEU A 109 11.66 8.82 -27.74
CA LEU A 109 10.63 9.71 -28.29
C LEU A 109 11.18 10.68 -29.35
N VAL A 110 12.49 10.87 -29.41
CA VAL A 110 13.13 11.80 -30.36
C VAL A 110 13.02 11.27 -31.80
N LYS A 111 12.64 12.13 -32.74
CA LYS A 111 12.49 11.72 -34.15
C LYS A 111 13.82 11.60 -34.89
N ASN A 112 14.73 12.56 -34.67
CA ASN A 112 16.02 12.65 -35.35
C ASN A 112 17.10 13.11 -34.36
N PRO A 113 17.68 12.19 -33.57
CA PRO A 113 18.71 12.55 -32.59
C PRO A 113 20.01 12.97 -33.30
N ASP A 114 20.50 14.18 -33.00
CA ASP A 114 21.85 14.63 -33.37
C ASP A 114 22.82 14.55 -32.16
N GLU A 115 24.13 14.66 -32.40
CA GLU A 115 25.14 14.63 -31.33
C GLU A 115 24.93 15.78 -30.33
N ASP A 116 24.43 16.92 -30.79
CA ASP A 116 24.06 18.05 -29.94
C ASP A 116 22.91 17.69 -28.99
N PHE A 117 21.88 17.00 -29.46
CA PHE A 117 20.77 16.52 -28.63
C PHE A 117 21.25 15.59 -27.52
N LYS A 118 22.10 14.61 -27.85
CA LYS A 118 22.69 13.71 -26.83
C LYS A 118 23.47 14.50 -25.78
N LYS A 119 24.20 15.55 -26.19
CA LYS A 119 24.92 16.44 -25.28
C LYS A 119 23.95 17.23 -24.37
N TYR A 120 22.86 17.76 -24.92
CA TYR A 120 21.86 18.48 -24.12
C TYR A 120 21.14 17.55 -23.13
N LEU A 121 20.77 16.35 -23.58
CA LEU A 121 20.12 15.34 -22.74
C LEU A 121 21.03 14.90 -21.59
N LYS A 122 22.29 14.58 -21.87
CA LYS A 122 23.26 14.20 -20.84
C LYS A 122 23.50 15.34 -19.84
N ALA A 123 23.60 16.58 -20.32
CA ALA A 123 23.74 17.73 -19.43
C ALA A 123 22.47 17.99 -18.60
N ALA A 124 21.28 17.70 -19.13
CA ALA A 124 20.03 17.79 -18.38
C ALA A 124 19.94 16.69 -17.32
N GLU A 125 20.37 15.47 -17.64
CA GLU A 125 20.42 14.34 -16.71
C GLU A 125 21.35 14.62 -15.51
N GLU A 126 22.55 15.12 -15.74
CA GLU A 126 23.50 15.46 -14.67
C GLU A 126 22.99 16.59 -13.77
N GLU A 127 22.34 17.61 -14.33
CA GLU A 127 21.72 18.69 -13.55
C GLU A 127 20.50 18.21 -12.79
N ALA A 128 19.72 17.29 -13.38
CA ALA A 128 18.62 16.65 -12.71
C ALA A 128 19.12 15.83 -11.51
N LYS A 129 20.26 15.13 -11.56
CA LYS A 129 20.74 14.37 -10.37
C LYS A 129 20.89 15.23 -9.11
N VAL A 130 21.14 16.53 -9.28
CA VAL A 130 21.33 17.50 -8.18
C VAL A 130 20.08 18.36 -7.92
N SER A 131 19.11 18.38 -8.83
CA SER A 131 17.89 19.20 -8.73
C SER A 131 16.60 18.39 -8.87
N ASP A 132 15.55 18.79 -8.16
CA ASP A 132 14.22 18.18 -8.31
C ASP A 132 13.45 18.72 -9.53
N GLU A 133 14.08 19.49 -10.41
CA GLU A 133 13.47 19.93 -11.67
C GLU A 133 13.26 18.75 -12.63
N GLU A 134 12.17 18.81 -13.39
CA GLU A 134 11.84 17.82 -14.42
C GLU A 134 12.86 17.84 -15.56
N ILE A 135 13.27 16.65 -16.02
CA ILE A 135 14.29 16.51 -17.09
C ILE A 135 13.81 17.20 -18.37
N VAL A 136 12.51 17.15 -18.66
CA VAL A 136 11.91 17.84 -19.81
C VAL A 136 12.15 19.35 -19.73
N THR A 137 11.99 19.96 -18.57
CA THR A 137 12.18 21.40 -18.36
C THR A 137 13.66 21.79 -18.51
N LEU A 138 14.56 21.00 -17.93
CA LEU A 138 16.01 21.21 -18.05
C LEU A 138 16.50 21.05 -19.50
N LEU A 139 16.01 20.02 -20.19
CA LEU A 139 16.29 19.77 -21.60
C LEU A 139 15.78 20.91 -22.48
N ALA A 140 14.55 21.37 -22.23
CA ALA A 140 13.95 22.49 -22.95
C ALA A 140 14.79 23.76 -22.80
N LYS A 141 15.18 24.12 -21.56
CA LYS A 141 16.06 25.25 -21.27
C LYS A 141 17.38 25.17 -22.04
N LYS A 142 18.03 24.00 -22.06
CA LYS A 142 19.32 23.80 -22.76
C LYS A 142 19.18 23.89 -24.29
N ILE A 143 18.12 23.33 -24.85
CA ILE A 143 17.84 23.41 -26.29
C ILE A 143 17.57 24.87 -26.70
N GLN A 144 16.75 25.59 -25.93
CA GLN A 144 16.42 26.99 -26.20
C GLN A 144 17.64 27.91 -26.05
N ALA A 145 18.50 27.67 -25.06
CA ALA A 145 19.76 28.41 -24.87
C ALA A 145 20.71 28.26 -26.07
N SER A 146 20.62 27.16 -26.82
CA SER A 146 21.39 26.95 -28.05
C SER A 146 20.80 27.63 -29.30
N GLY A 147 19.67 28.34 -29.18
CA GLY A 147 18.93 28.94 -30.29
C GLY A 147 18.15 27.96 -31.16
N LYS A 148 18.06 26.69 -30.75
CA LYS A 148 17.26 25.65 -31.43
C LYS A 148 15.85 25.57 -30.84
N ARG A 149 14.86 25.20 -31.66
CA ARG A 149 13.48 24.93 -31.23
C ARG A 149 13.29 23.47 -30.82
N LEU A 150 12.41 23.21 -29.86
CA LEU A 150 12.07 21.85 -29.43
C LEU A 150 11.35 21.06 -30.53
N SER A 151 10.63 21.76 -31.42
CA SER A 151 9.93 21.17 -32.56
C SER A 151 10.83 20.40 -33.53
N ARG A 152 12.15 20.68 -33.55
CA ARG A 152 13.15 19.91 -34.30
C ARG A 152 13.25 18.46 -33.82
N TYR A 153 13.08 18.23 -32.52
CA TYR A 153 13.34 16.95 -31.86
C TYR A 153 12.05 16.19 -31.57
N PHE A 154 11.05 16.88 -30.99
CA PHE A 154 9.86 16.23 -30.42
C PHE A 154 8.54 16.64 -31.08
N GLY A 155 8.53 17.67 -31.94
CA GLY A 155 7.30 18.27 -32.43
C GLY A 155 7.11 18.19 -33.94
N THR A 156 6.16 18.98 -34.43
CA THR A 156 6.01 19.32 -35.86
C THR A 156 6.35 20.79 -36.08
N LEU A 157 6.61 21.20 -37.34
CA LEU A 157 7.08 22.56 -37.66
C LEU A 157 6.16 23.70 -37.14
N ARG A 158 4.89 23.38 -36.84
CA ARG A 158 3.84 24.32 -36.39
C ARG A 158 3.52 24.26 -34.90
N GLU A 159 4.05 23.28 -34.18
CA GLU A 159 3.78 23.08 -32.74
C GLU A 159 4.60 24.07 -31.91
N SER A 160 3.99 24.67 -30.89
CA SER A 160 4.70 25.61 -30.01
C SER A 160 5.60 24.85 -29.04
N ASP A 161 6.70 25.46 -28.62
CA ASP A 161 7.60 24.84 -27.63
C ASP A 161 6.87 24.57 -26.30
N ALA A 162 5.89 25.41 -25.93
CA ALA A 162 5.10 25.23 -24.71
C ALA A 162 4.20 23.97 -24.77
N ASP A 163 3.54 23.74 -25.91
CA ASP A 163 2.69 22.56 -26.10
C ASP A 163 3.54 21.27 -26.08
N ILE A 164 4.74 21.32 -26.68
CA ILE A 164 5.69 20.20 -26.69
C ILE A 164 6.14 19.90 -25.25
N ILE A 165 6.50 20.92 -24.47
CA ILE A 165 6.91 20.76 -23.07
C ILE A 165 5.78 20.11 -22.27
N SER A 166 4.57 20.66 -22.35
CA SER A 166 3.41 20.13 -21.62
C SER A 166 3.15 18.66 -21.96
N ARG A 167 3.19 18.30 -23.24
CA ARG A 167 3.01 16.91 -23.70
C ARG A 167 4.10 15.97 -23.20
N LEU A 168 5.36 16.41 -23.19
CA LEU A 168 6.47 15.61 -22.70
C LEU A 168 6.43 15.44 -21.17
N GLN A 169 6.01 16.48 -20.43
CA GLN A 169 5.80 16.41 -18.98
C GLN A 169 4.68 15.44 -18.62
N GLU A 170 3.57 15.45 -19.37
CA GLU A 170 2.49 14.48 -19.23
C GLU A 170 3.00 13.05 -19.49
N GLN A 171 3.81 12.85 -20.54
CA GLN A 171 4.43 11.55 -20.82
C GLN A 171 5.41 11.08 -19.73
N GLU A 172 6.14 12.00 -19.10
CA GLU A 172 7.02 11.73 -17.95
C GLU A 172 6.19 11.29 -16.74
N ALA A 173 5.14 12.03 -16.40
CA ALA A 173 4.22 11.68 -15.32
C ALA A 173 3.54 10.33 -15.56
N ASP A 174 3.08 10.06 -16.78
CA ASP A 174 2.51 8.78 -17.20
C ASP A 174 3.52 7.63 -17.10
N ALA A 175 4.80 7.87 -17.38
CA ALA A 175 5.85 6.86 -17.22
C ALA A 175 6.05 6.48 -15.75
N VAL A 176 5.99 7.46 -14.85
CA VAL A 176 6.09 7.22 -13.39
C VAL A 176 4.87 6.45 -12.89
N THR A 177 3.66 6.83 -13.28
CA THR A 177 2.44 6.10 -12.92
C THR A 177 2.47 4.66 -13.45
N ARG A 178 2.94 4.46 -14.70
CA ARG A 178 3.15 3.11 -15.26
C ARG A 178 4.13 2.28 -14.43
N ALA A 179 5.25 2.87 -14.05
CA ALA A 179 6.23 2.18 -13.21
C ALA A 179 5.64 1.79 -11.84
N ILE A 180 4.84 2.67 -11.22
CA ILE A 180 4.14 2.36 -9.96
C ILE A 180 3.22 1.14 -10.11
N GLU A 181 2.42 1.07 -11.16
CA GLU A 181 1.51 -0.06 -11.41
C GLU A 181 2.28 -1.38 -11.65
N ILE A 182 3.37 -1.32 -12.43
CA ILE A 182 4.25 -2.48 -12.67
C ILE A 182 4.85 -2.97 -11.35
N ILE A 183 5.43 -2.06 -10.56
CA ILE A 183 6.02 -2.36 -9.25
C ILE A 183 4.96 -2.94 -8.33
N SER A 184 3.77 -2.34 -8.26
CA SER A 184 2.66 -2.81 -7.42
C SER A 184 2.26 -4.25 -7.75
N ASN A 185 2.07 -4.58 -9.03
CA ASN A 185 1.75 -5.94 -9.44
C ASN A 185 2.81 -6.96 -9.03
N ARG A 186 4.08 -6.61 -9.28
CA ARG A 186 5.21 -7.48 -8.99
C ARG A 186 5.34 -7.74 -7.50
N VAL A 187 5.20 -6.71 -6.70
CA VAL A 187 5.19 -6.82 -5.25
C VAL A 187 4.03 -7.70 -4.77
N ASN A 188 2.84 -7.53 -5.35
CA ASN A 188 1.68 -8.38 -5.03
C ASN A 188 1.92 -9.85 -5.42
N GLN A 189 2.60 -10.11 -6.54
CA GLN A 189 2.97 -11.47 -6.96
C GLN A 189 4.03 -12.10 -6.07
N TYR A 190 4.96 -11.29 -5.57
CA TYR A 190 5.96 -11.74 -4.61
C TYR A 190 5.34 -12.12 -3.25
N GLY A 191 4.12 -11.64 -2.96
CA GLY A 191 3.39 -11.95 -1.74
C GLY A 191 3.85 -11.10 -0.55
N VAL A 192 4.30 -9.86 -0.78
CA VAL A 192 4.62 -8.93 0.30
C VAL A 192 3.32 -8.48 0.96
N SER A 193 3.24 -8.65 2.28
CA SER A 193 2.13 -8.14 3.08
C SER A 193 2.27 -6.61 3.23
N GLU A 194 1.31 -5.85 2.72
CA GLU A 194 1.21 -4.38 2.93
C GLU A 194 2.36 -3.52 2.37
N PRO A 195 2.69 -3.62 1.08
CA PRO A 195 3.70 -2.74 0.50
C PRO A 195 3.26 -1.29 0.46
N ASN A 196 4.20 -0.37 0.69
CA ASN A 196 3.98 1.06 0.53
C ASN A 196 4.73 1.57 -0.70
N ILE A 197 3.99 1.89 -1.76
CA ILE A 197 4.55 2.39 -3.02
C ILE A 197 4.02 3.79 -3.26
N GLN A 198 4.91 4.78 -3.21
CA GLN A 198 4.53 6.19 -3.33
C GLN A 198 5.43 6.93 -4.29
N LYS A 199 4.87 7.87 -5.04
CA LYS A 199 5.64 8.81 -5.86
C LYS A 199 6.38 9.80 -4.95
N GLN A 200 7.67 9.99 -5.17
CA GLN A 200 8.49 11.00 -4.51
C GLN A 200 9.02 12.00 -5.55
N GLY A 201 8.64 13.27 -5.42
CA GLY A 201 9.00 14.30 -6.40
C GLY A 201 8.41 13.99 -7.79
N ALA A 202 9.13 14.37 -8.86
CA ALA A 202 8.63 14.21 -10.24
C ALA A 202 8.80 12.79 -10.81
N ARG A 203 9.92 12.12 -10.51
CA ARG A 203 10.41 10.90 -11.21
C ARG A 203 10.84 9.74 -10.31
N ARG A 204 10.85 9.93 -8.99
CA ARG A 204 11.23 8.89 -8.03
C ARG A 204 10.00 8.21 -7.47
N ILE A 205 10.18 6.96 -7.08
CA ILE A 205 9.19 6.08 -6.50
C ILE A 205 9.84 5.48 -5.25
N ILE A 206 9.24 5.74 -4.10
CA ILE A 206 9.59 5.07 -2.86
C ILE A 206 8.83 3.75 -2.83
N VAL A 207 9.54 2.67 -2.57
CA VAL A 207 9.00 1.32 -2.44
C VAL A 207 9.46 0.76 -1.09
N GLU A 208 8.53 0.62 -0.16
CA GLU A 208 8.76 0.01 1.16
C GLU A 208 8.11 -1.36 1.19
N LEU A 209 8.91 -2.38 1.43
CA LEU A 209 8.51 -3.77 1.40
C LEU A 209 8.82 -4.43 2.74
N PRO A 210 7.85 -4.43 3.67
CA PRO A 210 8.04 -5.02 4.98
C PRO A 210 8.14 -6.54 4.89
N GLY A 211 8.92 -7.16 5.78
CA GLY A 211 8.99 -8.61 5.93
C GLY A 211 9.70 -9.36 4.78
N ILE A 212 10.42 -8.68 3.88
CA ILE A 212 11.20 -9.34 2.83
C ILE A 212 12.42 -10.05 3.42
N ALA A 213 12.49 -11.36 3.23
CA ALA A 213 13.65 -12.19 3.64
C ALA A 213 14.73 -12.32 2.55
N LYS A 214 14.36 -12.22 1.26
CA LYS A 214 15.28 -12.40 0.11
C LYS A 214 15.34 -11.14 -0.75
N GLU A 215 16.19 -10.21 -0.31
CA GLU A 215 16.34 -8.88 -0.91
C GLU A 215 16.72 -8.93 -2.40
N GLU A 216 17.74 -9.71 -2.77
CA GLU A 216 18.23 -9.80 -4.15
C GLU A 216 17.19 -10.33 -5.14
N GLU A 217 16.32 -11.23 -4.69
CA GLU A 217 15.24 -11.77 -5.51
C GLU A 217 14.16 -10.70 -5.75
N ALA A 218 13.77 -9.98 -4.69
CA ALA A 218 12.85 -8.87 -4.79
C ALA A 218 13.39 -7.76 -5.70
N LYS A 219 14.68 -7.38 -5.59
CA LYS A 219 15.30 -6.37 -6.46
C LYS A 219 15.22 -6.74 -7.93
N ARG A 220 15.62 -7.97 -8.28
CA ARG A 220 15.59 -8.44 -9.67
C ARG A 220 14.18 -8.41 -10.25
N LEU A 221 13.20 -8.78 -9.44
CA LEU A 221 11.80 -8.73 -9.81
C LEU A 221 11.34 -7.28 -10.04
N LEU A 222 11.70 -6.33 -9.18
CA LEU A 222 11.32 -4.92 -9.33
C LEU A 222 12.03 -4.20 -10.49
N GLN A 223 13.28 -4.54 -10.78
CA GLN A 223 14.07 -3.95 -11.88
C GLN A 223 13.78 -4.57 -13.25
N GLY A 224 13.08 -5.71 -13.31
CA GLY A 224 12.76 -6.39 -14.57
C GLY A 224 12.01 -5.49 -15.55
N SER A 225 12.12 -5.75 -16.86
CA SER A 225 11.26 -5.09 -17.85
C SER A 225 9.85 -5.68 -17.81
N ALA A 226 8.81 -4.85 -17.78
CA ALA A 226 7.44 -5.36 -17.82
C ALA A 226 7.16 -5.99 -19.18
N LEU A 227 6.56 -7.19 -19.18
CA LEU A 227 6.22 -7.90 -20.41
C LEU A 227 4.71 -7.88 -20.60
N LEU A 228 4.25 -7.13 -21.60
CA LEU A 228 2.86 -7.14 -22.05
C LEU A 228 2.70 -8.23 -23.11
N GLU A 229 1.73 -9.10 -22.91
CA GLU A 229 1.44 -10.26 -23.75
C GLU A 229 -0.04 -10.31 -24.12
N PHE A 230 -0.32 -10.70 -25.36
CA PHE A 230 -1.65 -11.03 -25.84
C PHE A 230 -1.75 -12.55 -25.94
N LYS A 231 -2.56 -13.16 -25.08
CA LYS A 231 -2.72 -14.61 -24.98
C LYS A 231 -4.15 -15.01 -25.31
N LEU A 232 -4.37 -16.05 -26.12
CA LEU A 232 -5.72 -16.53 -26.39
C LEU A 232 -6.26 -17.33 -25.21
N VAL A 233 -7.51 -17.08 -24.83
CA VAL A 233 -8.19 -17.85 -23.80
C VAL A 233 -8.72 -19.15 -24.41
N LYS A 234 -8.60 -20.26 -23.67
CA LYS A 234 -9.12 -21.56 -24.06
C LYS A 234 -10.62 -21.66 -23.80
N LYS A 235 -11.34 -22.32 -24.71
CA LYS A 235 -12.79 -22.56 -24.59
C LYS A 235 -13.10 -23.63 -23.54
N ALA A 236 -14.33 -23.65 -23.06
CA ALA A 236 -14.81 -24.58 -22.04
C ALA A 236 -14.53 -26.06 -22.38
N ASP A 237 -14.72 -26.46 -23.64
CA ASP A 237 -14.46 -27.83 -24.11
C ASP A 237 -13.03 -28.32 -23.86
N PHE A 238 -12.07 -27.38 -23.83
CA PHE A 238 -10.67 -27.67 -23.53
C PHE A 238 -10.33 -27.45 -22.05
N THR A 239 -10.92 -26.42 -21.44
CA THR A 239 -10.64 -26.01 -20.06
C THR A 239 -11.20 -27.00 -19.03
N ILE A 240 -12.47 -27.42 -19.18
CA ILE A 240 -13.16 -28.27 -18.21
C ILE A 240 -12.48 -29.64 -18.02
N PRO A 241 -12.07 -30.36 -19.09
CA PRO A 241 -11.37 -31.63 -18.91
C PRO A 241 -10.05 -31.52 -18.14
N ILE A 242 -9.33 -30.40 -18.29
CA ILE A 242 -8.08 -30.15 -17.55
C ILE A 242 -8.41 -29.91 -16.08
N MET A 243 -9.37 -29.02 -15.78
CA MET A 243 -9.81 -28.76 -14.41
C MET A 243 -10.31 -30.03 -13.71
N ASN A 244 -11.06 -30.89 -14.40
CA ASN A 244 -11.51 -32.18 -13.87
C ASN A 244 -10.32 -33.09 -13.49
N ARG A 245 -9.30 -33.18 -14.35
CA ARG A 245 -8.12 -34.00 -14.03
C ARG A 245 -7.31 -33.42 -12.88
N ILE A 246 -7.21 -32.10 -12.79
CA ILE A 246 -6.55 -31.41 -11.65
C ILE A 246 -7.28 -31.77 -10.36
N ASP A 247 -8.61 -31.66 -10.38
CA ASP A 247 -9.46 -31.99 -9.25
C ASP A 247 -9.33 -33.46 -8.82
N GLU A 248 -9.36 -34.41 -9.77
CA GLU A 248 -9.16 -35.84 -9.50
C GLU A 248 -7.78 -36.17 -8.90
N VAL A 249 -6.72 -35.54 -9.41
CA VAL A 249 -5.36 -35.75 -8.90
C VAL A 249 -5.23 -35.17 -7.50
N LEU A 250 -5.76 -33.97 -7.26
CA LEU A 250 -5.79 -33.38 -5.93
C LEU A 250 -6.61 -34.22 -4.95
N ALA A 251 -7.77 -34.76 -5.37
CA ALA A 251 -8.59 -35.62 -4.53
C ALA A 251 -7.83 -36.89 -4.12
N LYS A 252 -7.11 -37.53 -5.05
CA LYS A 252 -6.28 -38.72 -4.76
C LYS A 252 -5.10 -38.41 -3.84
N SER A 253 -4.41 -37.30 -4.11
CA SER A 253 -3.28 -36.77 -3.34
C SER A 253 -3.67 -36.50 -1.88
N LEU A 254 -4.76 -35.75 -1.68
CA LEU A 254 -5.24 -35.31 -0.36
C LEU A 254 -5.95 -36.43 0.41
N ALA A 255 -6.60 -37.38 -0.27
CA ALA A 255 -7.24 -38.54 0.36
C ALA A 255 -6.23 -39.59 0.88
N SER A 256 -4.95 -39.54 0.47
CA SER A 256 -3.91 -40.36 1.10
C SER A 256 -3.38 -39.81 2.42
N GLU A 257 -3.69 -38.56 2.79
CA GLU A 257 -3.29 -37.94 4.06
C GLU A 257 -4.36 -38.03 5.18
N LYS A 258 -5.63 -38.26 4.83
CA LYS A 258 -6.73 -38.50 5.79
C LYS A 258 -7.36 -39.86 5.55
N ASP A 259 -7.41 -40.67 6.60
CA ASP A 259 -7.97 -42.03 6.66
C ASP A 259 -8.94 -42.43 5.54
N SER A 260 -8.64 -43.57 4.93
CA SER A 260 -9.34 -44.25 3.84
C SER A 260 -10.72 -44.82 4.22
N VAL A 261 -11.56 -44.01 4.87
CA VAL A 261 -12.94 -44.39 5.23
C VAL A 261 -13.83 -43.20 4.89
N LEU A 262 -14.28 -43.11 3.64
CA LEU A 262 -15.50 -42.43 3.15
C LEU A 262 -15.45 -42.34 1.60
N LEU A 263 -15.32 -43.48 0.93
CA LEU A 263 -15.63 -43.60 -0.50
C LEU A 263 -16.89 -44.44 -0.62
N SER A 264 -18.02 -43.89 -0.19
CA SER A 264 -19.34 -44.36 -0.60
C SER A 264 -19.70 -43.74 -1.95
N ASP A 265 -20.04 -44.63 -2.89
CA ASP A 265 -20.64 -44.34 -4.18
C ASP A 265 -21.89 -43.46 -4.01
N THR A 266 -21.79 -42.19 -4.38
CA THR A 266 -22.95 -41.36 -4.67
C THR A 266 -22.70 -40.67 -6.01
N THR A 267 -23.52 -41.02 -6.99
CA THR A 267 -23.48 -40.57 -8.39
C THR A 267 -24.17 -39.22 -8.61
N ASN A 268 -24.65 -38.55 -7.55
CA ASN A 268 -25.29 -37.24 -7.62
C ASN A 268 -24.52 -36.20 -6.78
N VAL A 269 -24.01 -35.17 -7.46
CA VAL A 269 -23.25 -34.05 -6.86
C VAL A 269 -24.14 -33.16 -5.98
N ASN A 270 -25.46 -33.19 -6.17
CA ASN A 270 -26.41 -32.29 -5.50
C ASN A 270 -26.78 -32.69 -4.06
N ASP A 271 -26.39 -33.88 -3.60
CA ASP A 271 -26.73 -34.40 -2.27
C ASP A 271 -25.56 -34.39 -1.27
N LEU A 272 -24.41 -33.80 -1.64
CA LEU A 272 -23.20 -33.76 -0.82
C LEU A 272 -23.20 -32.55 0.13
N SER A 273 -22.79 -32.76 1.39
CA SER A 273 -22.44 -31.66 2.30
C SER A 273 -21.29 -30.82 1.72
N PRO A 274 -21.20 -29.50 2.00
CA PRO A 274 -20.07 -28.66 1.56
C PRO A 274 -18.69 -29.23 1.92
N GLU A 275 -18.59 -29.91 3.08
CA GLU A 275 -17.34 -30.55 3.52
C GLU A 275 -17.03 -31.83 2.73
N GLU A 276 -18.04 -32.63 2.41
CA GLU A 276 -17.90 -33.85 1.60
C GLU A 276 -17.58 -33.51 0.14
N PHE A 277 -18.15 -32.41 -0.38
CA PHE A 277 -17.82 -31.87 -1.69
C PHE A 277 -16.37 -31.38 -1.74
N ALA A 278 -15.89 -30.67 -0.70
CA ALA A 278 -14.49 -30.21 -0.67
C ALA A 278 -13.46 -31.35 -0.61
N ILE A 279 -13.83 -32.49 -0.02
CA ILE A 279 -12.96 -33.69 0.00
C ILE A 279 -12.94 -34.38 -1.37
N LYS A 280 -14.11 -34.55 -2.00
CA LYS A 280 -14.23 -35.22 -3.31
C LYS A 280 -13.76 -34.34 -4.48
N HIS A 281 -13.95 -33.02 -4.37
CA HIS A 281 -13.68 -32.02 -5.39
C HIS A 281 -12.89 -30.82 -4.83
N PRO A 282 -11.63 -31.04 -4.43
CA PRO A 282 -10.84 -30.01 -3.76
C PRO A 282 -10.57 -28.78 -4.63
N PHE A 283 -10.42 -28.91 -5.95
CA PHE A 283 -10.21 -27.77 -6.83
C PHE A 283 -11.50 -26.98 -7.04
N TYR A 284 -12.62 -27.66 -7.33
CA TYR A 284 -13.90 -26.98 -7.56
C TYR A 284 -14.52 -26.37 -6.29
N SER A 285 -14.10 -26.82 -5.11
CA SER A 285 -14.50 -26.21 -3.84
C SER A 285 -13.99 -24.78 -3.66
N VAL A 286 -12.86 -24.44 -4.29
CA VAL A 286 -12.22 -23.12 -4.21
C VAL A 286 -12.29 -22.32 -5.51
N ALA A 287 -12.47 -23.01 -6.64
CA ALA A 287 -12.50 -22.45 -7.98
C ALA A 287 -13.83 -22.81 -8.67
N ILE A 288 -14.85 -21.98 -8.45
CA ILE A 288 -16.21 -22.24 -8.92
C ILE A 288 -16.32 -21.83 -10.38
N ILE A 289 -16.68 -22.76 -11.26
CA ILE A 289 -16.93 -22.45 -12.68
C ILE A 289 -18.42 -22.20 -12.93
N ASN A 290 -18.72 -21.41 -13.96
CA ASN A 290 -20.05 -21.43 -14.58
C ASN A 290 -20.03 -22.41 -15.77
N PRO A 291 -20.66 -23.60 -15.67
CA PRO A 291 -20.63 -24.61 -16.73
C PRO A 291 -21.29 -24.16 -18.04
N GLN A 292 -22.15 -23.15 -17.99
CA GLN A 292 -22.83 -22.58 -19.16
C GLN A 292 -21.99 -21.51 -19.87
N SER A 293 -20.85 -21.11 -19.28
CA SER A 293 -19.94 -20.15 -19.90
C SER A 293 -19.14 -20.81 -21.03
N PRO A 294 -19.01 -20.17 -22.21
CA PRO A 294 -18.26 -20.73 -23.34
C PRO A 294 -16.74 -20.91 -23.11
N TYR A 295 -16.21 -20.40 -21.98
CA TYR A 295 -14.79 -20.48 -21.64
C TYR A 295 -14.48 -21.14 -20.30
N ALA A 296 -15.51 -21.47 -19.49
CA ALA A 296 -15.37 -22.07 -18.16
C ALA A 296 -14.36 -21.34 -17.25
N ASP A 297 -14.43 -20.01 -17.20
CA ASP A 297 -13.65 -19.22 -16.24
C ASP A 297 -14.00 -19.66 -14.82
N ALA A 298 -12.98 -19.90 -14.00
CA ALA A 298 -13.19 -20.20 -12.59
C ALA A 298 -13.18 -18.91 -11.77
N PHE A 299 -14.15 -18.79 -10.89
CA PHE A 299 -14.30 -17.71 -9.94
C PHE A 299 -13.74 -18.17 -8.61
N VAL A 300 -12.67 -17.50 -8.17
CA VAL A 300 -11.93 -17.82 -6.96
C VAL A 300 -12.10 -16.65 -6.01
N LYS A 301 -12.64 -16.90 -4.82
CA LYS A 301 -12.71 -15.87 -3.78
C LYS A 301 -11.30 -15.43 -3.42
N GLU A 302 -11.12 -14.16 -3.05
CA GLU A 302 -9.83 -13.64 -2.59
C GLU A 302 -9.22 -14.52 -1.47
N SER A 303 -10.09 -15.05 -0.60
CA SER A 303 -9.80 -16.02 0.44
C SER A 303 -9.07 -17.29 -0.02
N ASP A 304 -9.41 -17.78 -1.20
CA ASP A 304 -8.93 -19.08 -1.67
C ASP A 304 -7.89 -18.95 -2.79
N LYS A 305 -7.53 -17.72 -3.16
CA LYS A 305 -6.53 -17.43 -4.20
C LYS A 305 -5.20 -18.11 -3.90
N SER A 306 -4.68 -17.97 -2.67
CA SER A 306 -3.42 -18.59 -2.27
C SER A 306 -3.48 -20.12 -2.26
N LYS A 307 -4.62 -20.70 -1.86
CA LYS A 307 -4.86 -22.15 -1.93
C LYS A 307 -4.80 -22.66 -3.36
N VAL A 308 -5.46 -21.96 -4.29
CA VAL A 308 -5.45 -22.31 -5.70
C VAL A 308 -4.03 -22.20 -6.27
N ILE A 309 -3.28 -21.15 -5.93
CA ILE A 309 -1.87 -21.01 -6.33
C ILE A 309 -1.04 -22.18 -5.80
N ALA A 310 -1.20 -22.54 -4.53
CA ALA A 310 -0.50 -23.67 -3.92
C ALA A 310 -0.86 -25.01 -4.60
N TYR A 311 -2.14 -25.24 -4.92
CA TYR A 311 -2.59 -26.41 -5.67
C TYR A 311 -1.97 -26.47 -7.06
N LEU A 312 -2.00 -25.37 -7.80
CA LEU A 312 -1.44 -25.31 -9.15
C LEU A 312 0.08 -25.52 -9.14
N ARG A 313 0.80 -25.15 -8.07
CA ARG A 313 2.25 -25.38 -7.94
C ARG A 313 2.65 -26.82 -7.60
N ARG A 314 1.70 -27.68 -7.18
CA ARG A 314 2.03 -29.07 -6.84
C ARG A 314 2.57 -29.84 -8.07
N PRO A 315 3.65 -30.63 -7.94
CA PRO A 315 4.22 -31.38 -9.06
C PRO A 315 3.22 -32.31 -9.77
N GLU A 316 2.33 -32.93 -8.99
CA GLU A 316 1.29 -33.83 -9.51
C GLU A 316 0.29 -33.10 -10.40
N VAL A 317 -0.07 -31.86 -10.05
CA VAL A 317 -0.99 -30.99 -10.81
C VAL A 317 -0.29 -30.46 -12.06
N GLN A 318 0.98 -30.06 -11.95
CA GLN A 318 1.77 -29.59 -13.09
C GLN A 318 1.89 -30.66 -14.20
N ASN A 319 1.97 -31.94 -13.85
CA ASN A 319 2.03 -33.03 -14.83
C ASN A 319 0.71 -33.22 -15.62
N VAL A 320 -0.41 -32.75 -15.10
CA VAL A 320 -1.73 -32.84 -15.75
C VAL A 320 -1.98 -31.68 -16.71
N ILE A 321 -1.40 -30.53 -16.42
CA ILE A 321 -1.54 -29.31 -17.23
C ILE A 321 -0.70 -29.49 -18.50
N PRO A 322 -1.29 -29.40 -19.71
CA PRO A 322 -0.53 -29.46 -20.93
C PRO A 322 0.48 -28.31 -21.03
N ASP A 323 1.67 -28.57 -21.57
CA ASP A 323 2.77 -27.59 -21.61
C ASP A 323 2.46 -26.34 -22.47
N ASN A 324 1.43 -26.38 -23.33
CA ASN A 324 1.04 -25.25 -24.16
C ASN A 324 0.04 -24.28 -23.50
N VAL A 325 -0.35 -24.51 -22.24
CA VAL A 325 -1.32 -23.68 -21.51
C VAL A 325 -0.89 -23.38 -20.10
N GLU A 326 -1.43 -22.29 -19.55
CA GLU A 326 -1.21 -21.91 -18.16
C GLU A 326 -2.44 -21.22 -17.58
N PHE A 327 -2.55 -21.24 -16.26
CA PHE A 327 -3.60 -20.57 -15.51
C PHE A 327 -3.13 -19.21 -15.02
N LEU A 328 -3.86 -18.15 -15.37
CA LEU A 328 -3.56 -16.78 -14.93
C LEU A 328 -4.77 -16.16 -14.23
N PHE A 329 -4.51 -15.43 -13.15
CA PHE A 329 -5.54 -14.68 -12.43
C PHE A 329 -5.80 -13.31 -13.06
N SER A 330 -7.01 -12.79 -12.86
CA SER A 330 -7.29 -11.39 -13.10
C SER A 330 -6.40 -10.50 -12.23
N ALA A 331 -5.92 -9.38 -12.78
CA ALA A 331 -5.09 -8.43 -12.06
C ALA A 331 -5.85 -7.77 -10.91
N LYS A 332 -7.15 -7.50 -11.12
CA LYS A 332 -8.06 -6.93 -10.12
C LYS A 332 -9.20 -7.89 -9.78
N PRO A 333 -9.66 -7.91 -8.53
CA PRO A 333 -10.89 -8.60 -8.17
C PRO A 333 -12.10 -7.78 -8.65
N PHE A 334 -13.24 -8.44 -8.76
CA PHE A 334 -14.54 -7.79 -8.84
C PHE A 334 -15.35 -8.15 -7.60
N THR A 335 -16.12 -7.19 -7.09
CA THR A 335 -16.92 -7.37 -5.88
C THR A 335 -18.26 -8.04 -6.23
N ASN A 336 -18.60 -9.12 -5.54
CA ASN A 336 -19.90 -9.76 -5.69
C ASN A 336 -20.99 -9.01 -4.91
N GLN A 337 -22.26 -9.42 -5.08
CA GLN A 337 -23.40 -8.85 -4.38
C GLN A 337 -23.28 -8.91 -2.85
N ASP A 338 -22.52 -9.89 -2.34
CA ASP A 338 -22.25 -10.07 -0.91
C ASP A 338 -21.09 -9.20 -0.38
N GLY A 339 -20.49 -8.34 -1.22
CA GLY A 339 -19.34 -7.52 -0.84
C GLY A 339 -18.00 -8.26 -0.82
N GLU A 340 -17.97 -9.54 -1.21
CA GLU A 340 -16.75 -10.34 -1.30
C GLU A 340 -15.98 -10.07 -2.61
N ASN A 341 -14.66 -9.97 -2.52
CA ASN A 341 -13.77 -9.83 -3.67
C ASN A 341 -13.52 -11.20 -4.32
N ILE A 342 -13.76 -11.28 -5.64
CA ILE A 342 -13.58 -12.50 -6.43
C ILE A 342 -12.60 -12.22 -7.57
N TYR A 343 -11.63 -13.11 -7.75
CA TYR A 343 -10.72 -13.14 -8.88
C TYR A 343 -11.21 -14.12 -9.95
N ARG A 344 -10.96 -13.80 -11.22
CA ARG A 344 -11.20 -14.72 -12.33
C ARG A 344 -9.91 -15.46 -12.65
N LEU A 345 -10.00 -16.78 -12.77
CA LEU A 345 -8.91 -17.64 -13.20
C LEU A 345 -9.17 -18.06 -14.65
N PHE A 346 -8.26 -17.66 -15.54
CA PHE A 346 -8.31 -17.93 -16.97
C PHE A 346 -7.34 -19.04 -17.33
N LEU A 347 -7.74 -19.95 -18.21
CA LEU A 347 -6.81 -20.85 -18.91
C LEU A 347 -6.42 -20.21 -20.24
N VAL A 348 -5.14 -19.85 -20.39
CA VAL A 348 -4.61 -19.17 -21.57
C VAL A 348 -3.51 -19.99 -22.26
N ASN A 349 -3.18 -19.64 -23.50
CA ASN A 349 -1.96 -20.13 -24.14
C ASN A 349 -0.73 -19.68 -23.35
N LYS A 350 0.22 -20.61 -23.11
CA LYS A 350 1.49 -20.30 -22.44
C LYS A 350 2.37 -19.38 -23.30
N GLU A 351 2.42 -19.64 -24.60
CA GLU A 351 3.07 -18.75 -25.57
C GLU A 351 2.16 -17.58 -25.94
N ALA A 352 2.69 -16.37 -25.93
CA ALA A 352 1.99 -15.17 -26.36
C ALA A 352 1.83 -15.14 -27.88
N GLU A 353 0.64 -14.78 -28.37
CA GLU A 353 0.40 -14.58 -29.80
C GLU A 353 1.07 -13.29 -30.30
N LEU A 354 1.13 -12.28 -29.44
CA LEU A 354 1.74 -10.99 -29.71
C LEU A 354 2.24 -10.38 -28.41
N THR A 355 3.33 -9.60 -28.49
CA THR A 355 3.87 -8.87 -27.34
C THR A 355 3.66 -7.36 -27.50
N GLY A 356 3.73 -6.62 -26.40
CA GLY A 356 3.45 -5.18 -26.35
C GLY A 356 4.38 -4.30 -27.17
N GLY A 357 5.54 -4.80 -27.60
CA GLY A 357 6.54 -4.02 -28.34
C GLY A 357 6.05 -3.48 -29.70
N VAL A 358 4.90 -3.96 -30.20
CA VAL A 358 4.29 -3.46 -31.44
C VAL A 358 3.24 -2.38 -31.24
N ILE A 359 2.87 -2.08 -29.99
CA ILE A 359 1.93 -1.02 -29.65
C ILE A 359 2.65 0.32 -29.78
N VAL A 360 2.03 1.26 -30.50
CA VAL A 360 2.55 2.61 -30.68
C VAL A 360 1.86 3.58 -29.72
N ASP A 361 0.54 3.42 -29.56
CA ASP A 361 -0.25 4.28 -28.69
C ASP A 361 -1.50 3.55 -28.16
N ALA A 362 -2.00 4.03 -27.03
CA ALA A 362 -3.28 3.61 -26.47
C ALA A 362 -3.96 4.81 -25.79
N ASN A 363 -5.26 4.98 -25.93
CA ASN A 363 -5.99 6.11 -25.33
C ASN A 363 -7.33 5.65 -24.76
N ALA A 364 -7.61 6.04 -23.52
CA ALA A 364 -8.86 5.85 -22.81
C ALA A 364 -9.79 7.04 -23.08
N ASN A 365 -10.94 6.76 -23.69
CA ASN A 365 -11.94 7.75 -24.09
C ASN A 365 -13.34 7.26 -23.71
N ILE A 366 -14.33 8.14 -23.76
CA ILE A 366 -15.74 7.75 -23.70
C ILE A 366 -16.22 7.55 -25.14
N ASP A 367 -16.90 6.43 -25.41
CA ASP A 367 -17.54 6.22 -26.70
C ASP A 367 -18.67 7.24 -26.88
N PRO A 368 -18.61 8.10 -27.91
CA PRO A 368 -19.63 9.13 -28.13
C PRO A 368 -21.02 8.53 -28.47
N GLN A 369 -21.11 7.25 -28.83
CA GLN A 369 -22.37 6.59 -29.17
C GLN A 369 -23.01 5.88 -27.98
N THR A 370 -22.22 5.17 -27.16
CA THR A 370 -22.75 4.35 -26.06
C THR A 370 -22.55 4.99 -24.68
N THR A 371 -21.75 6.07 -24.59
CA THR A 371 -21.30 6.67 -23.31
C THR A 371 -20.49 5.70 -22.43
N GLU A 372 -20.08 4.56 -22.98
CA GLU A 372 -19.26 3.59 -22.27
C GLU A 372 -17.78 3.97 -22.35
N PRO A 373 -16.99 3.72 -21.29
CA PRO A 373 -15.55 3.87 -21.36
C PRO A 373 -14.95 2.86 -22.35
N ILE A 374 -14.08 3.34 -23.23
CA ILE A 374 -13.38 2.54 -24.25
C ILE A 374 -11.89 2.83 -24.25
N VAL A 375 -11.09 1.83 -24.63
CA VAL A 375 -9.65 2.03 -24.87
C VAL A 375 -9.35 1.74 -26.33
N THR A 376 -8.89 2.75 -27.05
CA THR A 376 -8.38 2.62 -28.42
C THR A 376 -6.90 2.30 -28.38
N MET A 377 -6.45 1.31 -29.14
CA MET A 377 -5.06 0.89 -29.23
C MET A 377 -4.61 0.92 -30.69
N GLN A 378 -3.42 1.46 -30.94
CA GLN A 378 -2.81 1.56 -32.26
C GLN A 378 -1.48 0.83 -32.31
N MET A 379 -1.28 0.03 -33.35
CA MET A 379 -0.05 -0.73 -33.59
C MET A 379 0.78 -0.15 -34.74
N ASN A 380 2.05 -0.54 -34.79
CA ASN A 380 2.93 -0.30 -35.93
C ASN A 380 2.58 -1.22 -37.13
N SER A 381 3.21 -0.99 -38.28
CA SER A 381 2.91 -1.74 -39.52
C SER A 381 3.18 -3.25 -39.41
N GLU A 382 4.14 -3.67 -38.60
CA GLU A 382 4.45 -5.08 -38.38
C GLU A 382 3.39 -5.74 -37.50
N GLY A 383 3.11 -5.15 -36.34
CA GLY A 383 2.06 -5.57 -35.43
C GLY A 383 0.69 -5.60 -36.09
N ALA A 384 0.35 -4.62 -36.94
CA ALA A 384 -0.90 -4.59 -37.67
C ALA A 384 -1.10 -5.83 -38.57
N ARG A 385 -0.05 -6.28 -39.28
CA ARG A 385 -0.13 -7.47 -40.14
C ARG A 385 -0.33 -8.74 -39.33
N GLU A 386 0.42 -8.86 -38.24
CA GLU A 386 0.37 -10.04 -37.38
C GLU A 386 -0.96 -10.10 -36.61
N TRP A 387 -1.40 -8.96 -36.08
CA TRP A 387 -2.70 -8.82 -35.44
C TRP A 387 -3.85 -9.12 -36.38
N ALA A 388 -3.77 -8.76 -37.66
CA ALA A 388 -4.76 -9.12 -38.66
C ALA A 388 -4.83 -10.65 -38.90
N ARG A 389 -3.68 -11.34 -38.83
CA ARG A 389 -3.59 -12.81 -38.94
C ARG A 389 -4.19 -13.50 -37.71
N ILE A 390 -3.84 -13.02 -36.52
CA ILE A 390 -4.33 -13.53 -35.23
C ILE A 390 -5.83 -13.31 -35.12
N THR A 391 -6.31 -12.07 -35.25
CA THR A 391 -7.74 -11.75 -35.13
C THR A 391 -8.59 -12.41 -36.21
N GLY A 392 -8.07 -12.51 -37.45
CA GLY A 392 -8.78 -13.16 -38.55
C GLY A 392 -8.99 -14.67 -38.36
N SER A 393 -8.06 -15.35 -37.69
CA SER A 393 -8.15 -16.79 -37.42
C SER A 393 -8.89 -17.11 -36.11
N ASN A 394 -9.22 -16.10 -35.30
CA ASN A 394 -9.70 -16.26 -33.94
C ASN A 394 -10.96 -15.41 -33.65
N ILE A 395 -11.83 -15.27 -34.64
CA ILE A 395 -13.14 -14.60 -34.48
C ILE A 395 -13.96 -15.34 -33.41
N ASP A 396 -14.69 -14.57 -32.60
CA ASP A 396 -15.47 -15.01 -31.43
C ASP A 396 -14.63 -15.67 -30.33
N ARG A 397 -13.30 -15.54 -30.40
CA ARG A 397 -12.38 -15.97 -29.33
C ARG A 397 -12.00 -14.80 -28.43
N ARG A 398 -11.78 -15.07 -27.14
CA ARG A 398 -11.24 -14.08 -26.20
C ARG A 398 -9.73 -13.99 -26.28
N CYS A 399 -9.23 -12.76 -26.27
CA CYS A 399 -7.81 -12.44 -26.20
C CYS A 399 -7.52 -11.76 -24.87
N ALA A 400 -6.82 -12.44 -23.97
CA ALA A 400 -6.36 -11.90 -22.70
C ALA A 400 -5.18 -10.94 -22.92
N ILE A 401 -5.28 -9.77 -22.32
CA ILE A 401 -4.23 -8.76 -22.23
C ILE A 401 -3.56 -8.97 -20.87
N VAL A 402 -2.33 -9.48 -20.91
CA VAL A 402 -1.59 -9.95 -19.74
C VAL A 402 -0.38 -9.06 -19.53
N LEU A 403 -0.17 -8.60 -18.30
CA LEU A 403 1.05 -7.89 -17.90
C LEU A 403 1.66 -8.63 -16.72
N ASP A 404 2.91 -9.07 -16.86
CA ASP A 404 3.64 -9.83 -15.84
C ASP A 404 2.78 -10.99 -15.26
N ASN A 405 2.19 -11.85 -16.10
CA ASN A 405 1.32 -12.97 -15.69
C ASN A 405 -0.01 -12.61 -14.99
N ALA A 406 -0.44 -11.35 -15.03
CA ALA A 406 -1.76 -10.94 -14.55
C ALA A 406 -2.68 -10.48 -15.70
N VAL A 407 -3.90 -11.02 -15.75
CA VAL A 407 -4.88 -10.70 -16.81
C VAL A 407 -5.63 -9.42 -16.47
N TYR A 408 -5.41 -8.35 -17.22
CA TYR A 408 -6.11 -7.07 -17.00
C TYR A 408 -7.47 -7.02 -17.68
N SER A 409 -7.55 -7.55 -18.89
CA SER A 409 -8.78 -7.58 -19.67
C SER A 409 -8.75 -8.79 -20.61
N ALA A 410 -9.92 -9.36 -20.90
CA ALA A 410 -10.05 -10.49 -21.82
C ALA A 410 -11.21 -10.27 -22.81
N PRO A 411 -11.13 -9.24 -23.68
CA PRO A 411 -12.18 -8.94 -24.65
C PRO A 411 -12.33 -10.05 -25.71
N THR A 412 -13.54 -10.15 -26.25
CA THR A 412 -13.84 -11.04 -27.38
C THR A 412 -13.49 -10.37 -28.70
N ILE A 413 -12.82 -11.11 -29.59
CA ILE A 413 -12.51 -10.68 -30.95
C ILE A 413 -13.78 -10.75 -31.79
N GLN A 414 -14.35 -9.58 -32.13
CA GLN A 414 -15.59 -9.49 -32.92
C GLN A 414 -15.37 -9.66 -34.43
N GLY A 415 -14.15 -9.46 -34.90
CA GLY A 415 -13.82 -9.54 -36.33
C GLY A 415 -12.34 -9.33 -36.60
N LYS A 416 -11.96 -9.50 -37.86
CA LYS A 416 -10.58 -9.29 -38.32
C LYS A 416 -10.22 -7.80 -38.26
N ILE A 417 -9.05 -7.48 -37.73
CA ILE A 417 -8.56 -6.11 -37.59
C ILE A 417 -7.35 -5.89 -38.52
N PRO A 418 -7.55 -5.44 -39.78
CA PRO A 418 -6.47 -5.31 -40.76
C PRO A 418 -5.57 -4.09 -40.54
N ASN A 419 -6.08 -3.03 -39.90
CA ASN A 419 -5.41 -1.73 -39.81
C ASN A 419 -4.60 -1.54 -38.51
N GLY A 420 -4.49 -2.58 -37.68
CA GLY A 420 -3.78 -2.50 -36.38
C GLY A 420 -4.40 -1.54 -35.37
N SER A 421 -5.64 -1.10 -35.60
CA SER A 421 -6.39 -0.21 -34.70
C SER A 421 -7.50 -1.00 -34.03
N SER A 422 -7.43 -1.14 -32.71
CA SER A 422 -8.37 -1.93 -31.91
C SER A 422 -9.14 -1.05 -30.94
N ARG A 423 -10.42 -1.39 -30.72
CA ARG A 423 -11.24 -0.81 -29.66
C ARG A 423 -11.53 -1.88 -28.63
N ILE A 424 -11.17 -1.63 -27.38
CA ILE A 424 -11.45 -2.49 -26.24
C ILE A 424 -12.60 -1.87 -25.46
N THR A 425 -13.61 -2.67 -25.13
CA THR A 425 -14.84 -2.25 -24.43
C THR A 425 -15.05 -3.14 -23.19
N GLY A 426 -16.07 -2.83 -22.38
CA GLY A 426 -16.46 -3.65 -21.23
C GLY A 426 -15.77 -3.28 -19.91
N MET A 427 -15.25 -2.05 -19.81
CA MET A 427 -14.77 -1.48 -18.54
C MET A 427 -15.96 -0.92 -17.75
N ALA A 428 -15.88 -0.99 -16.42
CA ALA A 428 -16.90 -0.48 -15.51
C ALA A 428 -16.90 1.05 -15.46
N ASP A 429 -15.72 1.67 -15.49
CA ASP A 429 -15.58 3.12 -15.40
C ASP A 429 -14.36 3.67 -16.17
N MET A 430 -14.23 5.00 -16.17
CA MET A 430 -13.09 5.69 -16.79
C MET A 430 -11.75 5.41 -16.10
N ASN A 431 -11.75 5.06 -14.81
CA ASN A 431 -10.52 4.77 -14.09
C ASN A 431 -9.94 3.42 -14.53
N GLU A 432 -10.80 2.42 -14.75
CA GLU A 432 -10.42 1.13 -15.31
C GLU A 432 -9.91 1.28 -16.76
N ALA A 433 -10.55 2.13 -17.56
CA ALA A 433 -10.06 2.45 -18.90
C ALA A 433 -8.68 3.12 -18.89
N LYS A 434 -8.47 4.11 -17.99
CA LYS A 434 -7.16 4.74 -17.80
C LYS A 434 -6.10 3.74 -17.35
N LEU A 435 -6.44 2.82 -16.46
CA LEU A 435 -5.54 1.76 -16.04
C LEU A 435 -5.16 0.85 -17.21
N LEU A 436 -6.13 0.41 -18.00
CA LEU A 436 -5.82 -0.43 -19.16
C LEU A 436 -4.99 0.32 -20.20
N GLN A 437 -5.23 1.62 -20.40
CA GLN A 437 -4.36 2.49 -21.19
C GLN A 437 -2.92 2.46 -20.67
N ILE A 438 -2.73 2.63 -19.36
CA ILE A 438 -1.42 2.60 -18.69
C ILE A 438 -0.72 1.26 -18.95
N VAL A 439 -1.44 0.14 -18.81
CA VAL A 439 -0.92 -1.22 -19.06
C VAL A 439 -0.52 -1.43 -20.52
N LEU A 440 -1.35 -1.00 -21.47
CA LEU A 440 -1.04 -1.10 -22.90
C LEU A 440 0.15 -0.22 -23.29
N LYS A 441 0.23 0.99 -22.74
CA LYS A 441 1.38 1.90 -22.91
C LYS A 441 2.65 1.40 -22.21
N ALA A 442 2.53 0.60 -21.15
CA ALA A 442 3.66 0.01 -20.44
C ALA A 442 4.39 -1.02 -21.31
N GLY A 443 3.64 -1.81 -22.10
CA GLY A 443 4.20 -2.81 -23.01
C GLY A 443 4.95 -2.26 -24.21
N ALA A 444 4.62 -1.04 -24.65
CA ALA A 444 5.25 -0.39 -25.81
C ALA A 444 6.67 0.11 -25.49
N LEU A 445 6.87 0.68 -24.29
CA LEU A 445 8.07 1.43 -23.93
C LEU A 445 8.27 1.43 -22.39
N PRO A 446 8.84 0.39 -21.79
CA PRO A 446 9.28 0.48 -20.40
C PRO A 446 10.48 1.45 -20.35
N ALA A 447 10.32 2.56 -19.65
CA ALA A 447 11.46 3.28 -19.11
C ALA A 447 12.01 2.39 -17.98
N PRO A 448 13.25 1.88 -18.09
CA PRO A 448 13.82 1.07 -17.01
C PRO A 448 13.84 1.90 -15.74
N VAL A 449 13.66 1.23 -14.61
CA VAL A 449 13.70 1.88 -13.31
C VAL A 449 15.01 1.50 -12.63
N ASP A 450 15.79 2.52 -12.29
CA ASP A 450 17.10 2.37 -11.67
C ASP A 450 16.95 2.56 -10.15
N ILE A 451 17.65 1.75 -9.34
CA ILE A 451 17.64 1.92 -7.88
C ILE A 451 18.69 3.00 -7.55
N ILE A 452 18.26 4.09 -6.92
CA ILE A 452 19.11 5.22 -6.50
C ILE A 452 19.58 5.05 -5.06
N GLU A 453 18.68 4.58 -4.20
CA GLU A 453 18.97 4.35 -2.78
C GLU A 453 18.33 3.05 -2.33
N GLU A 454 19.04 2.31 -1.49
CA GLU A 454 18.58 1.09 -0.88
C GLU A 454 18.93 1.12 0.61
N ARG A 455 17.96 0.73 1.45
CA ARG A 455 18.18 0.44 2.86
C ARG A 455 17.40 -0.80 3.24
N THR A 456 18.09 -1.78 3.81
CA THR A 456 17.44 -2.96 4.38
C THR A 456 17.60 -2.95 5.90
N VAL A 457 16.50 -3.24 6.60
CA VAL A 457 16.48 -3.44 8.05
C VAL A 457 16.05 -4.87 8.33
N GLY A 458 16.82 -5.61 9.13
CA GLY A 458 16.44 -6.97 9.52
C GLY A 458 15.23 -6.98 10.48
N PRO A 459 14.32 -7.99 10.40
CA PRO A 459 13.17 -8.10 11.31
C PRO A 459 13.54 -8.12 12.80
N SER A 460 14.68 -8.73 13.15
CA SER A 460 15.17 -8.76 14.54
C SER A 460 15.54 -7.38 15.07
N LEU A 461 16.19 -6.55 14.25
CA LEU A 461 16.55 -5.18 14.61
C LEU A 461 15.31 -4.31 14.85
N GLY A 462 14.24 -4.54 14.07
CA GLY A 462 12.96 -3.86 14.23
C GLY A 462 12.30 -4.19 15.56
N GLN A 463 12.15 -5.47 15.89
CA GLN A 463 11.54 -5.90 17.15
C GLN A 463 12.31 -5.43 18.39
N ASP A 464 13.65 -5.48 18.34
CA ASP A 464 14.49 -4.97 19.41
C ASP A 464 14.32 -3.45 19.58
N SER A 465 14.19 -2.72 18.48
CA SER A 465 13.95 -1.26 18.48
C SER A 465 12.59 -0.90 19.06
N ILE A 466 11.53 -1.67 18.73
CA ILE A 466 10.20 -1.49 19.34
C ILE A 466 10.28 -1.68 20.85
N ASN A 467 10.88 -2.79 21.31
CA ASN A 467 10.98 -3.11 22.73
C ASN A 467 11.77 -2.05 23.50
N GLN A 468 12.91 -1.62 22.96
CA GLN A 468 13.73 -0.56 23.58
C GLN A 468 13.04 0.79 23.55
N GLY A 469 12.35 1.15 22.46
CA GLY A 469 11.60 2.39 22.32
C GLY A 469 10.43 2.47 23.30
N PHE A 470 9.67 1.37 23.45
CA PHE A 470 8.59 1.27 24.43
C PHE A 470 9.11 1.39 25.86
N ASN A 471 10.17 0.64 26.21
CA ASN A 471 10.78 0.70 27.53
C ASN A 471 11.33 2.11 27.84
N SER A 472 11.98 2.76 26.88
CA SER A 472 12.51 4.12 27.02
C SER A 472 11.39 5.14 27.25
N THR A 473 10.29 5.03 26.50
CA THR A 473 9.11 5.89 26.66
C THR A 473 8.48 5.72 28.03
N MET A 474 8.32 4.47 28.49
CA MET A 474 7.74 4.16 29.80
C MET A 474 8.62 4.66 30.95
N ILE A 475 9.93 4.43 30.89
CA ILE A 475 10.88 4.92 31.90
C ILE A 475 10.90 6.45 31.91
N GLY A 476 10.95 7.09 30.74
CA GLY A 476 10.89 8.55 30.62
C GLY A 476 9.61 9.14 31.22
N PHE A 477 8.46 8.56 30.89
CA PHE A 477 7.17 8.95 31.46
C PHE A 477 7.16 8.81 33.00
N LEU A 478 7.64 7.68 33.54
CA LEU A 478 7.68 7.46 34.99
C LEU A 478 8.61 8.43 35.71
N LEU A 479 9.79 8.71 35.16
CA LEU A 479 10.74 9.67 35.75
C LEU A 479 10.15 11.08 35.78
N VAL A 480 9.53 11.50 34.68
CA VAL A 480 8.86 12.80 34.59
C VAL A 480 7.69 12.89 35.57
N ALA A 481 6.86 11.84 35.66
CA ALA A 481 5.74 11.79 36.59
C ALA A 481 6.19 11.85 38.05
N ILE A 482 7.22 11.07 38.42
CA ILE A 482 7.80 11.10 39.77
C ILE A 482 8.32 12.50 40.11
N PHE A 483 9.04 13.15 39.18
CA PHE A 483 9.53 14.50 39.37
C PHE A 483 8.38 15.50 39.58
N MET A 484 7.32 15.42 38.77
CA MET A 484 6.16 16.31 38.88
C MET A 484 5.42 16.14 40.21
N ILE A 485 5.20 14.90 40.64
CA ILE A 485 4.58 14.59 41.94
C ILE A 485 5.45 15.09 43.09
N PHE A 486 6.77 14.87 43.03
CA PHE A 486 7.67 15.28 44.10
C PHE A 486 7.75 16.81 44.23
N TYR A 487 7.93 17.53 43.12
CA TYR A 487 8.14 18.97 43.12
C TYR A 487 6.83 19.76 43.29
N TYR A 488 5.74 19.35 42.61
CA TYR A 488 4.47 20.09 42.58
C TYR A 488 3.34 19.43 43.41
N LYS A 489 3.61 18.30 44.07
CA LYS A 489 2.65 17.58 44.95
C LYS A 489 1.33 17.28 44.21
N LYS A 490 0.19 17.73 44.76
CA LYS A 490 -1.14 17.50 44.17
C LYS A 490 -1.29 18.11 42.78
N SER A 491 -0.60 19.22 42.51
CA SER A 491 -0.60 19.86 41.19
C SER A 491 0.23 19.06 40.17
N GLY A 492 1.23 18.32 40.64
CA GLY A 492 1.99 17.35 39.84
C GLY A 492 1.10 16.25 39.25
N ILE A 493 0.24 15.66 40.08
CA ILE A 493 -0.72 14.62 39.64
C ILE A 493 -1.63 15.13 38.51
N VAL A 494 -2.02 16.41 38.56
CA VAL A 494 -2.83 17.02 37.49
C VAL A 494 -2.04 17.10 36.17
N ALA A 495 -0.75 17.45 36.23
CA ALA A 495 0.11 17.47 35.05
C ALA A 495 0.32 16.07 34.48
N ASP A 496 0.44 15.05 35.32
CA ASP A 496 0.63 13.67 34.87
C ASP A 496 -0.63 13.10 34.20
N ILE A 497 -1.82 13.45 34.71
CA ILE A 497 -3.10 13.11 34.04
C ILE A 497 -3.16 13.79 32.67
N ALA A 498 -2.78 15.06 32.59
CA ALA A 498 -2.73 15.80 31.33
C ALA A 498 -1.73 15.16 30.36
N LEU A 499 -0.54 14.78 30.83
CA LEU A 499 0.49 14.10 30.05
C LEU A 499 0.00 12.75 29.51
N PHE A 500 -0.67 11.95 30.35
CA PHE A 500 -1.26 10.68 29.94
C PHE A 500 -2.30 10.86 28.82
N PHE A 501 -3.17 11.86 28.93
CA PHE A 501 -4.11 12.19 27.85
C PHE A 501 -3.42 12.67 26.59
N THR A 502 -2.33 13.44 26.70
CA THR A 502 -1.52 13.86 25.55
C THR A 502 -1.02 12.65 24.76
N VAL A 503 -0.49 11.63 25.43
CA VAL A 503 0.00 10.40 24.76
C VAL A 503 -1.14 9.66 24.04
N ILE A 504 -2.31 9.53 24.68
CA ILE A 504 -3.49 8.89 24.04
C ILE A 504 -3.93 9.67 22.80
N ILE A 505 -3.96 11.00 22.86
CA ILE A 505 -4.36 11.85 21.74
C ILE A 505 -3.37 11.71 20.58
N ILE A 506 -2.07 11.69 20.86
CA ILE A 506 -1.04 11.50 19.81
C ILE A 506 -1.28 10.16 19.09
N MET A 507 -1.41 9.07 19.86
CA MET A 507 -1.64 7.74 19.31
C MET A 507 -2.97 7.67 18.53
N GLY A 508 -4.04 8.29 19.03
CA GLY A 508 -5.34 8.35 18.35
C GLY A 508 -5.31 9.11 17.03
N VAL A 509 -4.61 10.23 16.99
CA VAL A 509 -4.44 11.03 15.77
C VAL A 509 -3.60 10.27 14.73
N LEU A 510 -2.50 9.63 15.15
CA LEU A 510 -1.68 8.81 14.23
C LEU A 510 -2.50 7.66 13.61
N ALA A 511 -3.28 6.96 14.43
CA ALA A 511 -4.16 5.89 13.95
C ALA A 511 -5.23 6.42 12.99
N GLY A 512 -5.86 7.57 13.30
CA GLY A 512 -6.93 8.14 12.47
C GLY A 512 -6.49 8.66 11.10
N PHE A 513 -5.24 9.08 10.96
CA PHE A 513 -4.67 9.49 9.67
C PHE A 513 -3.93 8.36 8.94
N HIS A 514 -3.98 7.12 9.45
CA HIS A 514 -3.19 5.99 8.94
C HIS A 514 -1.69 6.32 8.81
N ALA A 515 -1.18 7.12 9.75
CA ALA A 515 0.22 7.52 9.76
C ALA A 515 1.12 6.35 10.17
N THR A 516 2.27 6.26 9.52
CA THR A 516 3.28 5.25 9.81
C THR A 516 4.09 5.63 11.05
N LEU A 517 4.07 4.80 12.09
CA LEU A 517 4.90 4.97 13.28
C LEU A 517 6.31 4.41 13.02
N THR A 518 7.31 5.29 12.99
CA THR A 518 8.73 4.94 12.81
C THR A 518 9.51 5.05 14.13
N LEU A 519 10.74 4.54 14.19
CA LEU A 519 11.65 4.70 15.32
C LEU A 519 11.95 6.18 15.63
N PRO A 520 12.26 7.05 14.63
CA PRO A 520 12.27 8.50 14.87
C PRO A 520 10.90 9.03 15.32
N GLY A 521 9.79 8.49 14.81
CA GLY A 521 8.45 8.79 15.29
C GLY A 521 8.30 8.59 16.80
N ILE A 522 8.77 7.45 17.34
CA ILE A 522 8.83 7.15 18.77
C ILE A 522 9.70 8.18 19.52
N ALA A 523 10.85 8.55 18.97
CA ALA A 523 11.69 9.60 19.56
C ALA A 523 10.95 10.96 19.63
N GLY A 524 10.12 11.28 18.64
CA GLY A 524 9.25 12.46 18.65
C GLY A 524 8.19 12.41 19.76
N ILE A 525 7.64 11.23 20.06
CA ILE A 525 6.74 11.02 21.21
C ILE A 525 7.49 11.26 22.52
N ILE A 526 8.70 10.70 22.67
CA ILE A 526 9.55 10.89 23.87
C ILE A 526 9.88 12.37 24.06
N LEU A 527 10.26 13.08 22.99
CA LEU A 527 10.53 14.51 23.03
C LEU A 527 9.28 15.30 23.45
N THR A 528 8.13 14.95 22.89
CA THR A 528 6.85 15.56 23.23
C THR A 528 6.49 15.35 24.70
N ILE A 529 6.78 14.18 25.29
CA ILE A 529 6.55 13.92 26.71
C ILE A 529 7.30 14.94 27.58
N GLY A 530 8.56 15.23 27.25
CA GLY A 530 9.35 16.26 27.94
C GLY A 530 8.77 17.66 27.76
N MET A 531 8.46 18.05 26.52
CA MET A 531 7.92 19.38 26.20
C MET A 531 6.50 19.61 26.76
N ALA A 532 5.66 18.58 26.82
CA ALA A 532 4.29 18.67 27.33
C ALA A 532 4.25 19.04 28.82
N VAL A 533 5.29 18.67 29.58
CA VAL A 533 5.42 19.04 30.99
C VAL A 533 5.91 20.47 31.16
N ASP A 534 6.74 20.98 30.24
CA ASP A 534 7.26 22.36 30.29
C ASP A 534 6.14 23.42 30.32
N ALA A 535 5.10 23.23 29.49
CA ALA A 535 3.92 24.10 29.51
C ALA A 535 3.23 24.12 30.89
N ASN A 536 3.08 22.95 31.52
CA ASN A 536 2.49 22.84 32.85
C ASN A 536 3.39 23.51 33.92
N VAL A 537 4.71 23.36 33.82
CA VAL A 537 5.69 24.01 34.71
C VAL A 537 5.59 25.53 34.64
N LEU A 538 5.57 26.12 33.43
CA LEU A 538 5.42 27.56 33.23
C LEU A 538 4.10 28.10 33.84
N ILE A 539 3.00 27.38 33.65
CA ILE A 539 1.71 27.72 34.26
C ILE A 539 1.83 27.67 35.78
N TYR A 540 2.42 26.62 36.34
CA TYR A 540 2.48 26.39 37.79
C TYR A 540 3.35 27.41 38.51
N GLU A 541 4.53 27.73 37.96
CA GLU A 541 5.37 28.78 38.51
C GLU A 541 4.68 30.14 38.43
N ARG A 542 3.98 30.43 37.32
CA ARG A 542 3.24 31.69 37.23
C ARG A 542 2.11 31.77 38.25
N ILE A 543 1.37 30.67 38.48
CA ILE A 543 0.34 30.63 39.53
C ILE A 543 0.98 30.81 40.92
N ARG A 544 2.15 30.21 41.17
CA ARG A 544 2.89 30.34 42.43
C ARG A 544 3.37 31.78 42.67
N GLU A 545 3.85 32.47 41.65
CA GLU A 545 4.17 33.90 41.73
C GLU A 545 2.95 34.74 42.09
N GLU A 546 1.81 34.50 41.42
CA GLU A 546 0.57 35.24 41.66
C GLU A 546 0.01 34.97 43.06
N LEU A 547 0.12 33.75 43.58
CA LEU A 547 -0.23 33.41 44.96
C LEU A 547 0.65 34.17 45.98
N LYS A 548 1.95 34.33 45.71
CA LYS A 548 2.87 35.10 46.58
C LYS A 548 2.51 36.59 46.66
N THR A 549 1.88 37.15 45.63
CA THR A 549 1.38 38.54 45.65
C THR A 549 0.12 38.73 46.51
N GLY A 550 -0.43 37.67 47.09
CA GLY A 550 -1.60 37.72 47.98
C GLY A 550 -2.95 37.59 47.26
N LYS A 551 -2.97 37.29 45.95
CA LYS A 551 -4.20 37.01 45.22
C LYS A 551 -4.90 35.74 45.74
N THR A 552 -6.23 35.69 45.62
CA THR A 552 -7.00 34.48 45.97
C THR A 552 -6.66 33.33 45.02
N ALA A 553 -6.78 32.08 45.48
CA ALA A 553 -6.43 30.91 44.67
C ALA A 553 -7.12 30.89 43.29
N LYS A 554 -8.39 31.35 43.20
CA LYS A 554 -9.11 31.48 41.92
C LYS A 554 -8.48 32.52 41.00
N ALA A 555 -8.21 33.72 41.53
CA ALA A 555 -7.62 34.81 40.76
C ALA A 555 -6.18 34.51 40.34
N SER A 556 -5.40 33.80 41.17
CA SER A 556 -4.04 33.38 40.83
C SER A 556 -4.02 32.33 39.72
N VAL A 557 -4.95 31.37 39.71
CA VAL A 557 -5.10 30.40 38.61
C VAL A 557 -5.45 31.13 37.31
N GLU A 558 -6.45 32.01 37.33
CA GLU A 558 -6.88 32.75 36.13
C GLU A 558 -5.77 33.65 35.57
N SER A 559 -5.09 34.41 36.43
CA SER A 559 -3.94 35.26 36.08
C SER A 559 -2.76 34.42 35.58
N GLY A 560 -2.52 33.26 36.21
CA GLY A 560 -1.45 32.34 35.83
C GLY A 560 -1.60 31.81 34.41
N PHE A 561 -2.80 31.31 34.07
CA PHE A 561 -3.11 30.85 32.72
C PHE A 561 -3.10 31.99 31.67
N ALA A 562 -3.61 33.17 32.01
CA ALA A 562 -3.64 34.30 31.09
C ALA A 562 -2.23 34.81 30.74
N ASN A 563 -1.35 34.93 31.75
CA ASN A 563 -0.01 35.48 31.59
C ASN A 563 1.00 34.48 31.01
N SER A 564 0.79 33.18 31.20
CA SER A 564 1.65 32.14 30.61
C SER A 564 1.26 31.78 29.17
N TYR A 565 0.07 32.17 28.71
CA TYR A 565 -0.46 31.80 27.40
C TYR A 565 0.45 32.19 26.24
N SER A 566 0.91 33.46 26.19
CA SER A 566 1.74 33.94 25.08
C SER A 566 3.08 33.23 25.02
N ALA A 567 3.77 33.09 26.16
CA ALA A 567 5.08 32.44 26.22
C ALA A 567 5.03 30.97 25.78
N ILE A 568 4.01 30.23 26.22
CA ILE A 568 3.83 28.82 25.85
C ILE A 568 3.46 28.70 24.38
N LEU A 569 2.56 29.56 23.89
CA LEU A 569 2.13 29.54 22.50
C LEU A 569 3.30 29.87 21.56
N ASP A 570 4.10 30.90 21.87
CA ASP A 570 5.23 31.34 21.05
C ASP A 570 6.31 30.24 20.91
N SER A 571 6.65 29.58 22.01
CA SER A 571 7.63 28.47 22.02
C SER A 571 7.14 27.26 21.18
N ASN A 572 5.86 26.90 21.33
CA ASN A 572 5.27 25.77 20.61
C ASN A 572 5.04 26.07 19.12
N ILE A 573 4.60 27.27 18.75
CA ILE A 573 4.42 27.68 17.36
C ILE A 573 5.77 27.65 16.61
N THR A 574 6.85 28.12 17.25
CA THR A 574 8.20 28.09 16.64
C THR A 574 8.64 26.65 16.35
N THR A 575 8.40 25.74 17.29
CA THR A 575 8.72 24.32 17.11
C THR A 575 7.80 23.66 16.08
N PHE A 576 6.52 24.05 16.04
CA PHE A 576 5.56 23.56 15.07
C PHE A 576 5.95 23.92 13.63
N PHE A 577 6.38 25.16 13.39
CA PHE A 577 6.91 25.56 12.08
C PHE A 577 8.19 24.79 11.70
N THR A 578 9.05 24.50 12.66
CA THR A 578 10.20 23.61 12.43
C THR A 578 9.72 22.22 11.99
N GLY A 579 8.68 21.69 12.64
CA GLY A 579 8.00 20.45 12.24
C GLY A 579 7.47 20.49 10.81
N ILE A 580 6.82 21.58 10.39
CA ILE A 580 6.32 21.75 9.01
C ILE A 580 7.46 21.67 8.00
N ILE A 581 8.57 22.36 8.28
CA ILE A 581 9.76 22.35 7.41
C ILE A 581 10.32 20.91 7.32
N LEU A 582 10.46 20.22 8.45
CA LEU A 582 10.92 18.83 8.48
C LEU A 582 9.96 17.87 7.76
N TYR A 583 8.65 18.10 7.82
CA TYR A 583 7.66 17.27 7.13
C TYR A 583 7.70 17.48 5.61
N GLN A 584 7.82 18.73 5.16
CA GLN A 584 7.82 19.08 3.75
C GLN A 584 9.12 18.67 3.02
N PHE A 585 10.26 18.81 3.69
CA PHE A 585 11.59 18.57 3.08
C PHE A 585 12.27 17.28 3.56
N GLY A 586 11.82 16.69 4.67
CA GLY A 586 12.30 15.39 5.11
C GLY A 586 11.75 14.27 4.25
N SER A 587 12.40 13.11 4.28
CA SER A 587 11.93 11.88 3.63
C SER A 587 11.80 10.74 4.64
N GLY A 588 10.81 9.87 4.42
CA GLY A 588 10.63 8.62 5.17
C GLY A 588 10.63 8.82 6.69
N PRO A 589 11.68 8.36 7.43
CA PRO A 589 11.70 8.43 8.89
C PRO A 589 11.63 9.85 9.47
N VAL A 590 12.19 10.86 8.78
CA VAL A 590 12.17 12.26 9.25
C VAL A 590 10.75 12.84 9.18
N GLN A 591 9.96 12.46 8.18
CA GLN A 591 8.56 12.87 8.07
C GLN A 591 7.72 12.26 9.19
N GLY A 592 7.99 11.00 9.55
CA GLY A 592 7.39 10.34 10.72
C GLY A 592 7.66 11.10 12.02
N PHE A 593 8.93 11.45 12.29
CA PHE A 593 9.30 12.29 13.44
C PHE A 593 8.61 13.66 13.43
N ALA A 594 8.60 14.34 12.28
CA ALA A 594 7.99 15.65 12.14
C ALA A 594 6.48 15.61 12.43
N LEU A 595 5.80 14.58 11.93
CA LEU A 595 4.37 14.38 12.17
C LEU A 595 4.08 14.12 13.65
N THR A 596 4.82 13.22 14.30
CA THR A 596 4.60 12.94 15.74
C THR A 596 4.89 14.17 16.60
N LEU A 597 5.91 14.97 16.26
CA LEU A 597 6.21 16.24 16.91
C LEU A 597 5.08 17.27 16.75
N MET A 598 4.58 17.48 15.52
CA MET A 598 3.51 18.43 15.24
C MET A 598 2.21 18.07 15.97
N VAL A 599 1.80 16.80 15.89
CA VAL A 599 0.62 16.27 16.60
C VAL A 599 0.83 16.39 18.10
N GLY A 600 2.04 16.08 18.58
CA GLY A 600 2.43 16.19 19.96
C GLY A 600 2.29 17.59 20.54
N ILE A 601 2.73 18.60 19.80
CA ILE A 601 2.60 20.01 20.18
C ILE A 601 1.13 20.44 20.28
N ILE A 602 0.30 20.06 19.31
CA ILE A 602 -1.13 20.39 19.34
C ILE A 602 -1.82 19.69 20.53
N ALA A 603 -1.53 18.41 20.74
CA ALA A 603 -2.07 17.62 21.83
C ALA A 603 -1.64 18.17 23.20
N SER A 604 -0.37 18.57 23.34
CA SER A 604 0.16 19.12 24.59
C SER A 604 -0.45 20.48 24.92
N LEU A 605 -0.61 21.37 23.94
CA LEU A 605 -1.29 22.65 24.11
C LEU A 605 -2.76 22.46 24.52
N PHE A 606 -3.47 21.54 23.87
CA PHE A 606 -4.84 21.20 24.26
C PHE A 606 -4.89 20.68 25.70
N SER A 607 -4.00 19.76 26.06
CA SER A 607 -3.96 19.19 27.40
C SER A 607 -3.65 20.26 28.47
N ALA A 608 -2.63 21.10 28.25
CA ALA A 608 -2.26 22.16 29.18
C ALA A 608 -3.36 23.23 29.35
N PHE A 609 -3.96 23.73 28.27
CA PHE A 609 -4.92 24.84 28.37
C PHE A 609 -6.37 24.43 28.61
N VAL A 610 -6.75 23.20 28.25
CA VAL A 610 -8.13 22.71 28.38
C VAL A 610 -8.25 21.73 29.54
N VAL A 611 -7.43 20.67 29.58
CA VAL A 611 -7.50 19.62 30.61
C VAL A 611 -7.01 20.16 31.95
N THR A 612 -5.76 20.62 32.01
CA THR A 612 -5.17 21.12 33.26
C THR A 612 -6.01 22.26 33.83
N ARG A 613 -6.38 23.26 33.00
CA ARG A 613 -7.23 24.39 33.42
C ARG A 613 -8.57 23.95 34.00
N LEU A 614 -9.25 22.99 33.36
CA LEU A 614 -10.51 22.47 33.88
C LEU A 614 -10.34 21.81 35.25
N ILE A 615 -9.27 21.03 35.45
CA ILE A 615 -9.00 20.36 36.71
C ILE A 615 -8.72 21.39 37.82
N PHE A 616 -7.91 22.42 37.54
CA PHE A 616 -7.68 23.51 38.50
C PHE A 616 -8.97 24.27 38.83
N ASP A 617 -9.77 24.65 37.84
CA ASP A 617 -11.03 25.35 38.07
C ASP A 617 -11.98 24.51 38.95
N MET A 618 -12.02 23.18 38.75
CA MET A 618 -12.80 22.26 39.59
C MET A 618 -12.22 22.12 41.01
N MET A 619 -10.90 22.09 41.16
CA MET A 619 -10.25 22.03 42.47
C MET A 619 -10.54 23.27 43.30
N VAL A 620 -10.46 24.46 42.68
CA VAL A 620 -10.82 25.74 43.31
C VAL A 620 -12.30 25.75 43.71
N ALA A 621 -13.19 25.33 42.80
CA ALA A 621 -14.63 25.32 43.05
C ALA A 621 -15.05 24.37 44.17
N ARG A 622 -14.30 23.28 44.41
CA ARG A 622 -14.53 22.34 45.52
C ARG A 622 -13.88 22.78 46.84
N GLY A 623 -13.21 23.93 46.87
CA GLY A 623 -12.53 24.44 48.07
C GLY A 623 -11.25 23.68 48.44
N ASN A 624 -10.68 22.90 47.52
CA ASN A 624 -9.41 22.22 47.76
C ASN A 624 -8.29 23.26 47.82
N LYS A 625 -7.44 23.19 48.86
CA LYS A 625 -6.21 23.98 48.92
C LYS A 625 -5.32 23.58 47.73
N ILE A 626 -5.15 24.50 46.79
CA ILE A 626 -4.15 24.37 45.72
C ILE A 626 -2.80 24.43 46.40
N ASN A 627 -2.08 23.31 46.40
CA ASN A 627 -0.71 23.23 46.87
C ASN A 627 0.17 23.04 45.63
N ILE A 628 0.79 24.12 45.17
CA ILE A 628 1.77 24.11 44.08
C ILE A 628 3.14 24.18 44.75
N GLY A 629 3.56 23.01 45.27
CA GLY A 629 4.81 22.76 46.02
C GLY A 629 4.98 23.53 47.32
#